data_AF-A0A973C585-F1
#
_entry.id   AF-A0A973C585-F1
#
_cell.length_a   1.000
_cell.length_b   1.000
_cell.length_c   1.000
_cell.angle_alpha   90.00
_cell.angle_beta   90.00
_cell.angle_gamma   90.00
#
_symmetry.space_group_name_H-M   'P 1'
#
loop_
_entity.id
_entity.type
_entity.pdbx_description
1 polymer ?
#
loop_
_entity_poly.entity_id
_entity_poly.type
_entity_poly.pdbx_seq_one_letter_code
_entity_poly.pdbx_strand_id
1 'polypeptide(L)'
;MKKHLFTIILSFSLLGCQTIRTSSTTNPEVNIPPIDSIVVFATNNSSLEHSVVTELNSQEVQAYSGKELSAFVNNWDEFKSLMLNKNITYLLLVSSQMNNQNSTMIGTTSHTNTIASITSPSNNSNPFFVSPNGTANQWNINSNSYTTTTPIYNSTNHASSEAMLINSGDVKVWFATINIEAQGTLYTGHNKMIKGLTEGIIDELKKNSLIKKH
;
A
#
# COMPACT_ATOMS: atom_id res chain seq x y z
N MET A 1 -34.66 -16.00 -17.69
CA MET A 1 -33.69 -15.98 -16.57
C MET A 1 -32.30 -16.27 -17.12
N LYS A 2 -31.40 -15.28 -17.22
CA LYS A 2 -29.93 -15.39 -17.43
C LYS A 2 -29.38 -13.96 -17.66
N LYS A 3 -29.41 -13.11 -16.62
CA LYS A 3 -28.82 -11.76 -16.64
C LYS A 3 -27.88 -11.47 -15.45
N HIS A 4 -27.62 -12.45 -14.59
CA HIS A 4 -26.78 -12.26 -13.39
C HIS A 4 -25.39 -12.90 -13.48
N LEU A 5 -25.04 -13.55 -14.59
CA LEU A 5 -23.75 -14.27 -14.70
C LEU A 5 -22.60 -13.38 -15.21
N PHE A 6 -22.88 -12.26 -15.89
CA PHE A 6 -21.83 -11.43 -16.49
C PHE A 6 -21.31 -10.30 -15.58
N THR A 7 -22.02 -9.99 -14.50
CA THR A 7 -21.60 -8.95 -13.53
C THR A 7 -20.53 -9.47 -12.55
N ILE A 8 -20.39 -10.79 -12.40
CA ILE A 8 -19.47 -11.40 -11.43
C ILE A 8 -18.02 -11.47 -11.95
N ILE A 9 -17.82 -11.59 -13.28
CA ILE A 9 -16.48 -11.71 -13.86
C ILE A 9 -15.73 -10.36 -13.89
N LEU A 10 -16.44 -9.23 -13.95
CA LEU A 10 -15.85 -7.89 -13.90
C LEU A 10 -15.44 -7.46 -12.47
N SER A 11 -15.91 -8.17 -11.44
CA SER A 11 -15.57 -7.89 -10.04
C SER A 11 -14.23 -8.52 -9.62
N PHE A 12 -13.70 -9.49 -10.36
CA PHE A 12 -12.45 -10.17 -10.01
C PHE A 12 -11.18 -9.47 -10.53
N SER A 13 -11.29 -8.58 -11.53
CA SER A 13 -10.16 -7.79 -12.05
C SER A 13 -9.80 -6.57 -11.19
N LEU A 14 -10.47 -6.37 -10.04
CA LEU A 14 -10.22 -5.28 -9.10
C LEU A 14 -9.78 -5.75 -7.70
N LEU A 15 -9.62 -7.07 -7.50
CA LEU A 15 -9.05 -7.60 -6.27
C LEU A 15 -7.54 -7.35 -6.29
N GLY A 16 -7.15 -6.14 -5.90
CA GLY A 16 -5.76 -5.87 -5.56
C GLY A 16 -5.40 -6.69 -4.33
N CYS A 17 -4.38 -7.53 -4.45
CA CYS A 17 -3.85 -8.31 -3.34
C CYS A 17 -2.66 -7.56 -2.76
N GLN A 18 -2.69 -7.33 -1.45
CA GLN A 18 -1.54 -6.87 -0.69
C GLN A 18 -1.05 -8.04 0.16
N THR A 19 0.23 -8.38 0.02
CA THR A 19 0.90 -9.37 0.85
C THR A 19 1.91 -8.66 1.72
N ILE A 20 1.82 -8.87 3.04
CA ILE A 20 2.78 -8.38 4.03
C ILE A 20 3.53 -9.61 4.55
N ARG A 21 4.86 -9.57 4.45
CA ARG A 21 5.76 -10.60 4.98
C ARG A 21 6.65 -9.97 6.03
N THR A 22 6.61 -10.50 7.24
CA THR A 22 7.36 -9.98 8.38
C THR A 22 8.22 -11.07 9.01
N SER A 23 9.39 -10.67 9.47
CA SER A 23 10.25 -11.48 10.32
C SER A 23 10.83 -10.61 11.42
N SER A 24 10.76 -11.06 12.66
CA SER A 24 11.30 -10.33 13.81
C SER A 24 12.03 -11.25 14.77
N THR A 25 12.91 -10.65 15.57
CA THR A 25 13.63 -11.32 16.65
C THR A 25 13.76 -10.37 17.84
N THR A 26 13.63 -10.92 19.03
CA THR A 26 13.98 -10.23 20.29
C THR A 26 15.36 -10.68 20.75
N ASN A 27 16.01 -9.84 21.55
CA ASN A 27 17.22 -10.23 22.24
C ASN A 27 16.84 -11.10 23.46
N PRO A 28 17.20 -12.40 23.50
CA PRO A 28 16.79 -13.30 24.57
C PRO A 28 17.44 -12.97 25.92
N GLU A 29 18.53 -12.21 25.92
CA GLU A 29 19.27 -11.84 27.14
C GLU A 29 18.66 -10.61 27.84
N VAL A 30 17.69 -9.94 27.22
CA VAL A 30 17.08 -8.72 27.75
C VAL A 30 15.62 -9.01 28.12
N ASN A 31 15.28 -8.82 29.40
CA ASN A 31 13.89 -8.80 29.82
C ASN A 31 13.26 -7.45 29.44
N ILE A 32 12.34 -7.47 28.48
CA ILE A 32 11.72 -6.26 27.94
C ILE A 32 10.32 -6.11 28.55
N PRO A 33 10.09 -5.17 29.49
CA PRO A 33 8.74 -4.86 29.94
C PRO A 33 7.91 -4.27 28.79
N PRO A 34 6.56 -4.32 28.87
CA PRO A 34 5.70 -3.61 27.94
C PRO A 34 6.10 -2.13 27.82
N ILE A 35 6.12 -1.64 26.59
CA ILE A 35 6.57 -0.29 26.28
C ILE A 35 5.41 0.67 26.46
N ASP A 36 5.49 1.51 27.50
CA ASP A 36 4.48 2.56 27.75
C ASP A 36 4.79 3.85 27.00
N SER A 37 6.06 4.14 26.73
CA SER A 37 6.51 5.34 26.03
C SER A 37 7.69 5.05 25.10
N ILE A 38 7.68 5.67 23.92
CA ILE A 38 8.64 5.39 22.85
C ILE A 38 8.87 6.61 21.97
N VAL A 39 10.12 6.79 21.52
CA VAL A 39 10.42 7.71 20.42
C VAL A 39 10.51 6.92 19.13
N VAL A 40 9.90 7.42 18.05
CA VAL A 40 9.98 6.81 16.72
C VAL A 40 10.78 7.72 15.81
N PHE A 41 11.86 7.22 15.21
CA PHE A 41 12.70 7.98 14.30
C PHE A 41 12.83 7.24 12.97
N ALA A 42 12.12 7.71 11.95
CA ALA A 42 12.20 7.14 10.61
C ALA A 42 13.25 7.89 9.77
N THR A 43 14.41 7.28 9.58
CA THR A 43 15.62 7.93 9.05
C THR A 43 15.42 8.62 7.70
N ASN A 44 14.57 8.07 6.84
CA ASN A 44 14.39 8.53 5.47
C ASN A 44 12.92 8.74 5.04
N ASN A 45 11.95 8.59 5.95
CA ASN A 45 10.54 8.71 5.60
C ASN A 45 9.68 9.33 6.71
N SER A 46 9.47 10.65 6.68
CA SER A 46 8.68 11.36 7.70
C SER A 46 7.20 10.97 7.72
N SER A 47 6.64 10.58 6.57
CA SER A 47 5.23 10.14 6.51
C SER A 47 5.04 8.79 7.21
N LEU A 48 6.01 7.89 7.09
CA LEU A 48 6.05 6.64 7.86
C LEU A 48 6.21 6.91 9.36
N GLU A 49 7.14 7.79 9.74
CA GLU A 49 7.30 8.19 11.15
C GLU A 49 5.98 8.66 11.75
N HIS A 50 5.33 9.62 11.09
CA HIS A 50 4.05 10.16 11.52
C HIS A 50 2.99 9.07 11.64
N SER A 51 2.87 8.20 10.63
CA SER A 51 1.90 7.10 10.66
C SER A 51 2.13 6.11 11.81
N VAL A 52 3.39 5.74 12.09
CA VAL A 52 3.73 4.84 13.19
C VAL A 52 3.47 5.51 14.54
N VAL A 53 3.83 6.78 14.71
CA VAL A 53 3.54 7.55 15.93
C VAL A 53 2.03 7.64 16.17
N THR A 54 1.24 7.96 15.14
CA THR A 54 -0.22 8.02 15.25
C THR A 54 -0.81 6.67 15.66
N GLU A 55 -0.38 5.58 15.03
CA GLU A 55 -0.90 4.24 15.31
C GLU A 55 -0.52 3.76 16.72
N LEU A 56 0.70 3.99 17.18
CA LEU A 56 1.12 3.67 18.55
C LEU A 56 0.32 4.44 19.60
N ASN A 57 0.12 5.76 19.39
CA ASN A 57 -0.69 6.59 20.28
C ASN A 57 -2.16 6.12 20.32
N SER A 58 -2.68 5.63 19.20
CA SER A 58 -4.04 5.05 19.14
C SER A 58 -4.18 3.77 19.98
N GLN A 59 -3.06 3.12 20.30
CA GLN A 59 -2.95 1.92 21.12
C GLN A 59 -2.44 2.22 22.54
N GLU A 60 -2.65 3.45 23.00
CA GLU A 60 -2.30 3.91 24.34
C GLU A 60 -0.79 3.86 24.68
N VAL A 61 0.08 3.75 23.67
CA VAL A 61 1.53 3.88 23.82
C VAL A 61 1.91 5.34 23.57
N GLN A 62 2.56 6.00 24.53
CA GLN A 62 3.00 7.39 24.39
C GLN A 62 4.15 7.50 23.38
N ALA A 63 3.80 7.71 22.11
CA ALA A 63 4.76 7.76 21.02
C ALA A 63 5.06 9.21 20.61
N TYR A 64 6.34 9.51 20.42
CA TYR A 64 6.83 10.82 20.02
C TYR A 64 7.62 10.74 18.71
N SER A 65 7.52 11.80 17.89
CA SER A 65 8.38 11.95 16.71
C SER A 65 9.81 12.22 17.16
N GLY A 66 10.72 11.36 16.72
CA GLY A 66 12.15 11.50 16.94
C GLY A 66 12.72 12.68 16.18
N LYS A 67 12.19 13.00 14.99
CA LYS A 67 12.62 14.18 14.23
C LYS A 67 12.26 15.47 14.96
N GLU A 68 11.03 15.58 15.46
CA GLU A 68 10.60 16.74 16.23
C GLU A 68 11.41 16.90 17.52
N LEU A 69 11.66 15.81 18.24
CA LEU A 69 12.52 15.85 19.44
C LEU A 69 13.97 16.20 19.10
N SER A 70 14.49 15.68 18.00
CA SER A 70 15.87 15.94 17.57
C SER A 70 16.11 17.36 17.06
N ALA A 71 15.05 18.08 16.68
CA ALA A 71 15.16 19.45 16.18
C ALA A 71 15.67 20.45 17.24
N PHE A 72 15.60 20.07 18.53
CA PHE A 72 15.96 20.93 19.66
C PHE A 72 17.25 20.51 20.37
N VAL A 73 18.00 19.56 19.81
CA VAL A 73 19.22 19.01 20.43
C VAL A 73 20.35 19.00 19.42
N ASN A 74 21.57 19.23 19.90
CA ASN A 74 22.74 19.36 19.03
C ASN A 74 23.49 18.04 18.82
N ASN A 75 23.26 17.06 19.70
CA ASN A 75 23.98 15.79 19.72
C ASN A 75 23.14 14.67 20.35
N TRP A 76 23.67 13.46 20.26
CA TRP A 76 23.04 12.24 20.75
C TRP A 76 22.86 12.23 22.28
N ASP A 77 23.81 12.75 23.03
CA ASP A 77 23.75 12.77 24.50
C ASP A 77 22.64 13.71 25.01
N GLU A 78 22.47 14.86 24.37
CA GLU A 78 21.35 15.79 24.61
C GLU A 78 20.01 15.15 24.23
N PHE A 79 19.94 14.45 23.10
CA PHE A 79 18.74 13.72 22.68
C PHE A 79 18.35 12.65 23.70
N LYS A 80 19.31 11.84 24.14
CA LYS A 80 19.13 10.80 25.14
C LYS A 80 18.68 11.37 26.48
N SER A 81 19.30 12.48 26.91
CA SER A 81 18.90 13.21 28.11
C SER A 81 17.46 13.73 28.01
N LEU A 82 17.06 14.26 26.86
CA LEU A 82 15.69 14.72 26.61
C LEU A 82 14.69 13.55 26.67
N MET A 83 15.02 12.40 26.09
CA MET A 83 14.20 11.19 26.19
C MET A 83 14.00 10.76 27.64
N LEU A 84 15.10 10.66 28.41
CA LEU A 84 15.07 10.25 29.81
C LEU A 84 14.28 11.24 30.68
N ASN A 85 14.42 12.55 30.45
CA ASN A 85 13.66 13.59 31.14
C ASN A 85 12.14 13.51 30.87
N LYS A 86 11.74 12.90 29.75
CA LYS A 86 10.35 12.61 29.40
C LYS A 86 9.90 11.21 29.84
N ASN A 87 10.70 10.51 30.64
CA ASN A 87 10.50 9.11 31.03
C ASN A 87 10.37 8.16 29.83
N ILE A 88 11.08 8.44 28.74
CA ILE A 88 11.12 7.59 27.56
C ILE A 88 12.38 6.75 27.59
N THR A 89 12.20 5.43 27.53
CA THR A 89 13.29 4.45 27.67
C THR A 89 13.62 3.71 26.38
N TYR A 90 12.79 3.87 25.34
CA TYR A 90 12.95 3.17 24.08
C TYR A 90 12.96 4.11 22.88
N LEU A 91 13.86 3.83 21.95
CA LEU A 91 13.92 4.43 20.62
C LEU A 91 13.65 3.36 19.56
N LEU A 92 12.62 3.58 18.75
CA LEU A 92 12.32 2.82 17.55
C LEU A 92 12.94 3.53 16.35
N LEU A 93 14.02 2.96 15.81
CA LEU A 93 14.63 3.38 14.56
C LEU A 93 13.95 2.65 13.41
N VAL A 94 13.50 3.39 12.40
CA VAL A 94 12.83 2.83 11.22
C VAL A 94 13.55 3.34 9.97
N SER A 95 13.86 2.45 9.05
CA SER A 95 14.35 2.78 7.71
C SER A 95 13.43 2.13 6.70
N SER A 96 13.02 2.85 5.66
CA SER A 96 12.09 2.31 4.66
C SER A 96 12.56 2.57 3.24
N GLN A 97 12.26 1.65 2.34
CA GLN A 97 12.47 1.82 0.90
C GLN A 97 11.15 1.55 0.19
N MET A 98 10.73 2.50 -0.65
CA MET A 98 9.54 2.36 -1.48
C MET A 98 10.01 2.47 -2.93
N ASN A 99 9.96 1.35 -3.64
CA ASN A 99 10.44 1.29 -5.01
C ASN A 99 9.40 1.88 -5.98
N ASN A 100 9.85 2.22 -7.19
CA ASN A 100 9.01 2.89 -8.17
C ASN A 100 7.75 2.07 -8.51
N GLN A 101 6.61 2.76 -8.48
CA GLN A 101 5.34 2.25 -8.97
C GLN A 101 5.45 1.97 -10.46
N ASN A 102 5.36 0.70 -10.85
CA ASN A 102 5.20 0.34 -12.25
C ASN A 102 3.70 0.26 -12.54
N SER A 103 3.22 1.16 -13.39
CA SER A 103 1.87 1.11 -13.93
C SER A 103 1.94 0.79 -15.42
N THR A 104 1.28 -0.27 -15.83
CA THR A 104 1.20 -0.67 -17.24
C THR A 104 -0.27 -0.78 -17.62
N MET A 105 -0.65 -0.14 -18.72
CA MET A 105 -2.00 -0.32 -19.27
C MET A 105 -2.12 -1.76 -19.78
N ILE A 106 -3.06 -2.52 -19.22
CA ILE A 106 -3.29 -3.94 -19.56
C ILE A 106 -4.56 -4.14 -20.39
N GLY A 107 -5.33 -3.08 -20.62
CA GLY A 107 -6.51 -3.14 -21.48
C GLY A 107 -7.28 -1.83 -21.48
N THR A 108 -8.41 -1.81 -22.19
CA THR A 108 -9.38 -0.73 -22.16
C THR A 108 -10.77 -1.33 -22.03
N THR A 109 -11.67 -0.69 -21.29
CA THR A 109 -13.10 -0.99 -21.33
C THR A 109 -13.80 0.05 -22.17
N SER A 110 -14.58 -0.38 -23.15
CA SER A 110 -15.45 0.49 -23.94
C SER A 110 -16.90 0.20 -23.59
N HIS A 111 -17.62 1.21 -23.13
CA HIS A 111 -19.07 1.11 -23.00
C HIS A 111 -19.70 1.51 -24.33
N THR A 112 -20.24 0.54 -25.07
CA THR A 112 -20.97 0.78 -26.31
C THR A 112 -22.28 0.00 -26.27
N ASN A 113 -23.42 0.67 -26.38
CA ASN A 113 -24.67 0.01 -26.71
C ASN A 113 -24.52 -0.56 -28.14
N THR A 114 -24.21 -1.87 -28.21
CA THR A 114 -24.28 -2.80 -29.35
C THR A 114 -23.78 -2.32 -30.72
N ILE A 115 -22.68 -2.91 -31.19
CA ILE A 115 -22.52 -3.67 -32.46
C ILE A 115 -21.07 -4.20 -32.43
N ALA A 116 -20.90 -5.52 -32.41
CA ALA A 116 -19.58 -6.13 -32.53
C ALA A 116 -19.16 -6.09 -34.00
N SER A 117 -18.02 -5.46 -34.31
CA SER A 117 -17.33 -5.70 -35.57
C SER A 117 -16.09 -6.56 -35.29
N ILE A 118 -16.05 -7.73 -35.94
CA ILE A 118 -14.84 -8.54 -36.07
C ILE A 118 -14.34 -8.26 -37.48
N THR A 119 -13.22 -7.55 -37.60
CA THR A 119 -12.55 -7.37 -38.90
C THR A 119 -11.65 -8.57 -39.17
N SER A 120 -12.05 -9.39 -40.14
CA SER A 120 -11.15 -10.37 -40.77
C SER A 120 -10.38 -9.65 -41.90
N PRO A 121 -9.06 -9.81 -42.01
CA PRO A 121 -8.29 -9.23 -43.10
C PRO A 121 -8.48 -10.08 -44.36
N SER A 122 -9.43 -9.72 -45.22
CA SER A 122 -9.41 -10.15 -46.61
C SER A 122 -9.77 -8.99 -47.55
N ASN A 123 -8.73 -8.47 -48.17
CA ASN A 123 -8.68 -7.97 -49.53
C ASN A 123 -9.79 -8.53 -50.43
N ASN A 124 -10.48 -7.61 -51.12
CA ASN A 124 -11.63 -7.76 -52.02
C ASN A 124 -13.03 -7.79 -51.39
N SER A 125 -13.66 -6.61 -51.46
CA SER A 125 -15.00 -6.38 -52.02
C SER A 125 -16.22 -6.89 -51.25
N ASN A 126 -16.96 -5.91 -50.72
CA ASN A 126 -18.33 -5.90 -50.19
C ASN A 126 -18.63 -6.64 -48.86
N PRO A 127 -18.86 -5.91 -47.74
CA PRO A 127 -19.57 -6.47 -46.60
C PRO A 127 -21.05 -6.63 -46.95
N PHE A 128 -21.50 -7.88 -47.01
CA PHE A 128 -22.90 -8.28 -47.14
C PHE A 128 -23.61 -8.07 -45.80
N PHE A 129 -24.66 -7.24 -45.76
CA PHE A 129 -25.58 -7.15 -44.63
C PHE A 129 -26.90 -7.85 -44.99
N VAL A 130 -27.24 -8.89 -44.23
CA VAL A 130 -28.58 -9.50 -44.24
C VAL A 130 -29.38 -8.88 -43.09
N SER A 131 -30.51 -8.23 -43.41
CA SER A 131 -31.58 -7.98 -42.46
C SER A 131 -32.58 -9.14 -42.52
N PRO A 132 -33.23 -9.56 -41.42
CA PRO A 132 -33.94 -10.83 -41.37
C PRO A 132 -35.19 -10.93 -42.24
N ASN A 133 -35.73 -9.85 -42.82
CA ASN A 133 -36.88 -9.86 -43.74
C ASN A 133 -37.20 -8.47 -44.34
N GLY A 134 -36.42 -7.97 -45.29
CA GLY A 134 -36.83 -6.78 -46.06
C GLY A 134 -35.72 -6.10 -46.85
N THR A 135 -36.01 -5.74 -48.10
CA THR A 135 -35.17 -5.03 -49.08
C THR A 135 -34.66 -3.70 -48.52
N ALA A 136 -33.33 -3.51 -48.47
CA ALA A 136 -32.69 -2.27 -48.03
C ALA A 136 -32.25 -1.43 -49.24
N ASN A 137 -32.93 -0.30 -49.46
CA ASN A 137 -32.44 0.83 -50.23
C ASN A 137 -31.50 1.68 -49.35
N GLN A 138 -30.35 2.05 -49.90
CA GLN A 138 -29.32 2.88 -49.27
C GLN A 138 -29.88 4.20 -48.72
N TRP A 139 -29.76 4.40 -47.42
CA TRP A 139 -29.71 5.73 -46.81
C TRP A 139 -28.51 5.76 -45.85
N ASN A 140 -27.58 6.67 -46.13
CA ASN A 140 -26.44 6.97 -45.26
C ASN A 140 -26.97 7.44 -43.91
N ILE A 141 -26.84 6.60 -42.87
CA ILE A 141 -27.05 7.02 -41.49
C ILE A 141 -25.66 7.21 -40.86
N ASN A 142 -25.20 8.46 -40.84
CA ASN A 142 -24.05 8.87 -40.03
C ASN A 142 -24.49 8.87 -38.54
N SER A 143 -24.26 7.76 -37.85
CA SER A 143 -24.36 7.74 -36.38
C SER A 143 -22.99 8.09 -35.77
N ASN A 144 -22.88 9.27 -35.15
CA ASN A 144 -21.72 9.58 -34.31
C ASN A 144 -21.83 8.77 -33.01
N SER A 145 -21.06 7.68 -32.92
CA SER A 145 -20.91 6.90 -31.69
C SER A 145 -19.85 7.53 -30.80
N TYR A 146 -20.24 8.11 -29.66
CA TYR A 146 -19.29 8.54 -28.63
C TYR A 146 -18.87 7.32 -27.81
N THR A 147 -17.71 6.74 -28.13
CA THR A 147 -17.10 5.69 -27.31
C THR A 147 -16.30 6.32 -26.17
N THR A 148 -16.76 6.17 -24.93
CA THR A 148 -15.91 6.39 -23.76
C THR A 148 -15.04 5.14 -23.55
N THR A 149 -13.74 5.28 -23.78
CA THR A 149 -12.74 4.25 -23.48
C THR A 149 -12.11 4.56 -22.13
N THR A 150 -12.22 3.63 -21.19
CA THR A 150 -11.54 3.73 -19.89
C THR A 150 -10.36 2.76 -19.88
N PRO A 151 -9.11 3.24 -19.79
CA PRO A 151 -7.95 2.37 -19.67
C PRO A 151 -7.98 1.58 -18.36
N ILE A 152 -7.64 0.29 -18.44
CA ILE A 152 -7.40 -0.60 -17.31
C ILE A 152 -5.89 -0.63 -17.09
N TYR A 153 -5.46 -0.27 -15.89
CA TYR A 153 -4.06 -0.31 -15.48
C TYR A 153 -3.82 -1.47 -14.53
N ASN A 154 -2.77 -2.23 -14.78
CA ASN A 154 -2.13 -3.05 -13.75
C ASN A 154 -1.07 -2.17 -13.09
N SER A 155 -1.06 -2.16 -11.77
CA SER A 155 -0.02 -1.47 -11.02
C SER A 155 0.60 -2.46 -10.06
N THR A 156 1.92 -2.44 -9.94
CA THR A 156 2.64 -3.24 -8.95
C THR A 156 3.55 -2.32 -8.15
N ASN A 157 3.63 -2.54 -6.85
CA ASN A 157 4.53 -1.80 -5.98
C ASN A 157 5.14 -2.70 -4.91
N HIS A 158 6.35 -2.36 -4.50
CA HIS A 158 7.10 -3.03 -3.44
C HIS A 158 7.59 -1.99 -2.45
N ALA A 159 7.37 -2.24 -1.16
CA ALA A 159 7.93 -1.45 -0.08
C ALA A 159 8.56 -2.37 0.97
N SER A 160 9.68 -1.96 1.53
CA SER A 160 10.32 -2.65 2.65
C SER A 160 10.64 -1.67 3.77
N SER A 161 10.68 -2.19 4.99
CA SER A 161 11.12 -1.46 6.16
C SER A 161 11.95 -2.35 7.07
N GLU A 162 13.01 -1.78 7.61
CA GLU A 162 13.75 -2.33 8.73
C GLU A 162 13.41 -1.50 9.96
N ALA A 163 13.05 -2.16 11.04
CA ALA A 163 12.69 -1.53 12.30
C ALA A 163 13.56 -2.12 13.42
N MET A 164 14.14 -1.26 14.24
CA MET A 164 15.04 -1.64 15.33
C MET A 164 14.65 -0.89 16.59
N LEU A 165 14.48 -1.62 17.69
CA LEU A 165 14.20 -1.06 19.00
C LEU A 165 15.48 -1.09 19.84
N ILE A 166 15.84 0.07 20.37
CA ILE A 166 17.00 0.27 21.25
C ILE A 166 16.48 0.80 22.59
N ASN A 167 17.04 0.33 23.71
CA ASN A 167 16.73 0.86 25.03
C ASN A 167 17.66 2.02 25.42
N SER A 168 17.41 2.64 26.58
CA SER A 168 18.25 3.72 27.12
C SER A 168 19.70 3.32 27.43
N GLY A 169 20.02 2.02 27.44
CA GLY A 169 21.38 1.50 27.56
C GLY A 169 22.08 1.30 26.21
N ASP A 170 21.52 1.79 25.11
CA ASP A 170 21.98 1.56 23.73
C ASP A 170 22.02 0.08 23.33
N VAL A 171 21.26 -0.76 24.04
CA VAL A 171 21.13 -2.19 23.76
C VAL A 171 20.01 -2.39 22.75
N LYS A 172 20.32 -3.08 21.65
CA LYS A 172 19.31 -3.57 20.71
C LYS A 172 18.47 -4.65 21.38
N VAL A 173 17.19 -4.38 21.55
CA VAL A 173 16.24 -5.27 22.23
C VAL A 173 15.33 -6.01 21.26
N TRP A 174 15.06 -5.42 20.09
CA TRP A 174 14.23 -6.03 19.06
C TRP A 174 14.62 -5.52 17.67
N PHE A 175 14.42 -6.38 16.68
CA PHE A 175 14.63 -6.06 15.27
C PHE A 175 13.56 -6.77 14.43
N ALA A 176 13.07 -6.08 13.40
CA ALA A 176 12.18 -6.65 12.41
C ALA A 176 12.48 -6.15 11.00
N THR A 177 12.21 -7.03 10.04
CA THR A 177 12.15 -6.71 8.62
C THR A 177 10.72 -6.93 8.16
N ILE A 178 10.16 -5.90 7.51
CA ILE A 178 8.80 -5.86 6.98
C ILE A 178 8.90 -5.67 5.47
N ASN A 179 8.33 -6.57 4.69
CA ASN A 179 8.25 -6.48 3.24
C ASN A 179 6.80 -6.49 2.79
N ILE A 180 6.47 -5.63 1.84
CA ILE A 180 5.12 -5.43 1.33
C ILE A 180 5.18 -5.48 -0.19
N GLU A 181 4.36 -6.35 -0.73
CA GLU A 181 4.10 -6.45 -2.15
C GLU A 181 2.62 -6.18 -2.38
N ALA A 182 2.32 -5.24 -3.28
CA ALA A 182 0.95 -4.94 -3.66
C ALA A 182 0.80 -4.93 -5.18
N GLN A 183 -0.33 -5.47 -5.62
CA GLN A 183 -0.78 -5.41 -7.01
C GLN A 183 -2.16 -4.75 -7.10
N GLY A 184 -2.42 -4.08 -8.21
CA GLY A 184 -3.65 -3.31 -8.47
C GLY A 184 -3.56 -1.84 -8.02
N THR A 185 -4.20 -0.96 -8.79
CA THR A 185 -4.15 0.51 -8.63
C THR A 185 -4.63 1.01 -7.26
N LEU A 186 -5.47 0.25 -6.56
CA LEU A 186 -6.01 0.61 -5.25
C LEU A 186 -5.00 0.51 -4.09
N TYR A 187 -3.99 -0.37 -4.23
CA TYR A 187 -3.07 -0.71 -3.15
C TYR A 187 -1.64 -0.25 -3.40
N THR A 188 -1.31 0.18 -4.61
CA THR A 188 0.06 0.58 -4.99
C THR A 188 0.41 2.03 -4.64
N GLY A 189 -0.55 2.84 -4.17
CA GLY A 189 -0.32 4.23 -3.79
C GLY A 189 0.70 4.39 -2.65
N HIS A 190 1.46 5.49 -2.64
CA HIS A 190 2.48 5.77 -1.62
C HIS A 190 1.91 5.71 -0.19
N ASN A 191 0.76 6.34 0.04
CA ASN A 191 0.08 6.32 1.34
C ASN A 191 -0.39 4.91 1.76
N LYS A 192 -0.71 4.04 0.79
CA LYS A 192 -1.11 2.65 1.06
C LYS A 192 0.09 1.80 1.46
N MET A 193 1.24 2.01 0.81
CA MET A 193 2.51 1.39 1.21
C MET A 193 2.94 1.84 2.61
N ILE A 194 2.86 3.14 2.91
CA ILE A 194 3.10 3.66 4.27
C ILE A 194 2.20 2.95 5.28
N LYS A 195 0.89 2.93 5.02
CA LYS A 195 -0.08 2.30 5.92
C LYS A 195 0.26 0.83 6.16
N GLY A 196 0.56 0.07 5.11
CA GLY A 196 0.95 -1.33 5.24
C GLY A 196 2.24 -1.50 6.05
N LEU A 197 3.25 -0.65 5.85
CA LEU A 197 4.51 -0.75 6.60
C LEU A 197 4.27 -0.45 8.08
N THR A 198 3.44 0.56 8.37
CA THR A 198 2.99 0.87 9.73
C THR A 198 2.30 -0.34 10.36
N GLU A 199 1.30 -0.92 9.69
CA GLU A 199 0.59 -2.12 10.18
C GLU A 199 1.57 -3.28 10.46
N GLY A 200 2.50 -3.55 9.54
CA GLY A 200 3.51 -4.60 9.72
C GLY A 200 4.45 -4.37 10.91
N ILE A 201 4.87 -3.12 11.16
CA ILE A 201 5.70 -2.78 12.32
C ILE A 201 4.91 -3.04 13.62
N ILE A 202 3.68 -2.55 13.68
CA ILE A 202 2.81 -2.59 14.85
C ILE A 202 2.43 -4.04 15.18
N ASP A 203 2.10 -4.85 14.18
CA ASP A 203 1.77 -6.25 14.35
C ASP A 203 2.96 -7.05 14.90
N GLU A 204 4.18 -6.77 14.44
CA GLU A 204 5.36 -7.43 14.97
C GLU A 204 5.70 -6.98 16.40
N LEU A 205 5.48 -5.72 16.77
CA LEU A 205 5.58 -5.26 18.15
C LEU A 205 4.57 -5.99 19.06
N LYS A 206 3.31 -6.13 18.62
CA LYS A 206 2.27 -6.89 19.36
C LYS A 206 2.59 -8.37 19.48
N LYS A 207 3.07 -8.99 18.40
CA LYS A 207 3.40 -10.42 18.35
C LYS A 207 4.50 -10.78 19.35
N ASN A 208 5.47 -9.88 19.54
CA ASN A 208 6.54 -10.02 20.52
C ASN A 208 6.16 -9.49 21.92
N SER A 209 4.89 -9.15 22.16
CA SER A 209 4.38 -8.61 23.43
C SER A 209 5.11 -7.34 23.91
N LEU A 210 5.67 -6.57 22.98
CA LEU A 210 6.36 -5.31 23.27
C LEU A 210 5.38 -4.16 23.50
N ILE A 211 4.20 -4.25 22.89
CA ILE A 211 3.06 -3.36 23.12
C ILE A 211 1.81 -4.21 23.37
N LYS A 212 0.79 -3.63 24.02
CA LYS A 212 -0.42 -4.35 24.39
C LYS A 212 -1.17 -4.86 23.14
N LYS A 213 -1.66 -6.10 23.22
CA LYS A 213 -2.66 -6.62 22.27
C LYS A 213 -4.03 -6.09 22.69
N HIS A 214 -4.56 -5.14 21.93
CA HIS A 214 -5.97 -4.77 21.97
C HIS A 214 -6.77 -5.67 21.03
#